data_AF-A0A2V9EH68-F1
#
_entry.id   AF-A0A2V9EH68-F1
#
_cell.length_a   1.000
_cell.length_b   1.000
_cell.length_c   1.000
_cell.angle_alpha   90.00
_cell.angle_beta   90.00
_cell.angle_gamma   90.00
#
_symmetry.space_group_name_H-M   'P 1'
#
loop_
_entity.id
_entity.type
_entity.pdbx_description
1 polymer ?
#
loop_
_entity_poly.entity_id
_entity_poly.type
_entity_poly.pdbx_seq_one_letter_code
_entity_poly.pdbx_strand_id
1 'polypeptide(L)'
;MLSTFTIRRRSEAGFSLLEMMLATVILLVGLVAIAQLVPATILLNFRNRTDSSALVFAQRELDQFLDQPLFLTSFTDAIGNTCALGSATPVNTVQGSSLAVINNQVVIDFTKVLVPNYSFAIPYQDPSDPSGTSYDVRWAVIVTGNGSTISSKRFILGIRQQGGNGYFQPITLDTTVEK
;
A
#
# COMPACT_ATOMS: atom_id res chain seq x y z
N MET A 1 -61.98 6.73 55.40
CA MET A 1 -61.66 7.31 54.07
C MET A 1 -60.85 8.57 54.30
N LEU A 2 -59.53 8.53 54.11
CA LEU A 2 -58.65 9.66 53.77
C LEU A 2 -57.21 9.11 53.66
N SER A 3 -56.80 8.82 52.43
CA SER A 3 -55.44 8.42 52.09
C SER A 3 -54.57 9.68 51.99
N THR A 4 -53.57 9.81 52.85
CA THR A 4 -52.62 10.92 52.82
C THR A 4 -51.44 10.54 51.93
N PHE A 5 -51.42 11.03 50.69
CA PHE A 5 -50.26 10.89 49.82
C PHE A 5 -49.12 11.78 50.32
N THR A 6 -48.01 11.18 50.73
CA THR A 6 -46.78 11.89 51.11
C THR A 6 -45.88 12.06 49.88
N ILE A 7 -45.77 13.30 49.40
CA ILE A 7 -44.81 13.65 48.33
C ILE A 7 -43.41 13.72 48.96
N ARG A 8 -42.56 12.73 48.64
CA ARG A 8 -41.14 12.72 49.01
C ARG A 8 -40.41 13.74 48.15
N ARG A 9 -39.99 14.89 48.71
CA ARG A 9 -39.09 15.83 48.02
C ARG A 9 -37.76 15.13 47.76
N ARG A 10 -37.38 14.97 46.49
CA ARG A 10 -36.02 14.57 46.12
C ARG A 10 -35.07 15.70 46.51
N SER A 11 -33.98 15.35 47.19
CA SER A 11 -32.86 16.25 47.43
C SER A 11 -32.21 16.57 46.09
N GLU A 12 -32.48 17.75 45.54
CA GLU A 12 -31.71 18.30 44.41
C GLU A 12 -30.38 18.81 44.97
N ALA A 13 -29.39 17.92 45.04
CA ALA A 13 -28.00 18.32 45.31
C ALA A 13 -27.47 18.98 44.03
N GLY A 14 -27.28 20.30 44.06
CA GLY A 14 -26.63 21.04 42.97
C GLY A 14 -25.18 20.59 42.76
N PHE A 15 -24.62 20.90 41.60
CA PHE A 15 -23.22 20.59 41.26
C PHE A 15 -22.25 21.36 42.16
N SER A 16 -21.26 20.67 42.74
CA SER A 16 -20.18 21.30 43.50
C SER A 16 -19.21 22.03 42.55
N LEU A 17 -18.64 23.16 42.97
CA LEU A 17 -17.62 23.89 42.19
C LEU A 17 -16.42 22.99 41.83
N LEU A 18 -16.00 22.11 42.74
CA LEU A 18 -14.92 21.16 42.48
C LEU A 18 -15.29 20.13 41.41
N GLU A 19 -16.56 19.71 41.39
CA GLU A 19 -17.08 18.76 40.41
C GLU A 19 -17.16 19.40 39.02
N MET A 20 -17.54 20.68 38.93
CA MET A 20 -17.49 21.46 37.69
C MET A 20 -16.05 21.67 37.20
N MET A 21 -15.09 21.92 38.09
CA MET A 21 -13.67 22.02 37.73
C MET A 21 -13.12 20.69 37.20
N LEU A 22 -13.43 19.57 37.86
CA LEU A 22 -13.02 18.25 37.39
C LEU A 22 -13.67 17.90 36.05
N ALA A 23 -14.98 18.16 35.91
CA ALA A 23 -15.73 17.91 34.69
C ALA A 23 -15.18 18.69 33.49
N THR A 24 -14.80 19.96 33.69
CA THR A 24 -14.19 20.77 32.62
C THR A 24 -12.81 20.28 32.23
N VAL A 25 -11.98 19.81 33.17
CA VAL A 25 -10.69 19.18 32.85
C VAL A 25 -10.88 17.90 32.03
N ILE A 26 -11.78 17.01 32.46
CA ILE A 26 -12.10 15.77 31.73
C ILE A 26 -12.61 16.10 30.31
N LEU A 27 -13.48 17.11 30.20
CA LEU A 27 -14.03 17.56 28.92
C LEU A 27 -12.95 18.14 28.00
N LEU A 28 -12.03 18.94 28.52
CA LEU A 28 -10.92 19.49 27.72
C LEU A 28 -9.98 18.40 27.22
N VAL A 29 -9.61 17.45 28.07
CA VAL A 29 -8.78 16.29 27.66
C VAL A 29 -9.50 15.48 26.58
N GLY A 30 -10.80 15.21 26.75
CA GLY A 30 -11.62 14.52 25.76
C GLY A 30 -11.69 15.27 24.42
N LEU A 31 -11.88 16.59 24.46
CA LEU A 31 -11.96 17.43 23.26
C LEU A 31 -10.64 17.42 22.47
N VAL A 32 -9.50 17.58 23.16
CA VAL A 32 -8.18 17.53 22.53
C VAL A 32 -7.90 16.15 21.93
N ALA A 33 -8.28 15.08 22.63
CA ALA A 33 -8.13 13.71 22.12
C ALA A 33 -8.92 13.47 20.83
N ILE A 34 -10.16 13.97 20.74
CA ILE A 34 -10.98 13.85 19.53
C ILE A 34 -10.41 14.73 18.40
N ALA A 35 -9.96 15.94 18.72
CA ALA A 35 -9.42 16.88 17.75
C ALA A 35 -8.20 16.34 16.99
N GLN A 36 -7.35 15.51 17.63
CA GLN A 36 -6.24 14.85 16.95
C GLN A 36 -6.65 13.54 16.25
N LEU A 37 -7.65 12.82 16.77
CA LEU A 37 -8.07 11.52 16.24
C LEU A 37 -8.80 11.67 14.88
N VAL A 38 -9.61 12.72 14.71
CA VAL A 38 -10.35 12.92 13.46
C VAL A 38 -9.42 13.15 12.26
N PRO A 39 -8.46 14.09 12.27
CA PRO A 39 -7.51 14.24 11.17
C PRO A 39 -6.65 12.99 10.96
N ALA A 40 -6.23 12.33 12.03
CA ALA A 40 -5.42 11.12 11.94
C ALA A 40 -6.17 9.99 11.22
N THR A 41 -7.45 9.78 11.55
CA THR A 41 -8.28 8.76 10.88
C THR A 41 -8.58 9.11 9.43
N ILE A 42 -8.79 10.38 9.09
CA ILE A 42 -8.94 10.81 7.68
C ILE A 42 -7.67 10.47 6.88
N LEU A 43 -6.50 10.81 7.43
CA LEU A 43 -5.22 10.51 6.79
C LEU A 43 -4.98 9.01 6.60
N LEU A 44 -5.32 8.20 7.61
CA LEU A 44 -5.23 6.74 7.52
C LEU A 44 -6.20 6.17 6.49
N ASN A 45 -7.43 6.65 6.44
CA ASN A 45 -8.40 6.20 5.43
C ASN A 45 -7.97 6.56 4.01
N PHE A 46 -7.44 7.77 3.80
CA PHE A 46 -6.91 8.17 2.50
C PHE A 46 -5.77 7.24 2.06
N ARG A 47 -4.83 6.94 2.97
CA ARG A 47 -3.72 6.01 2.70
C ARG A 47 -4.20 4.60 2.40
N ASN A 48 -5.11 4.06 3.20
CA ASN A 48 -5.68 2.72 2.96
C ASN A 48 -6.34 2.62 1.58
N ARG A 49 -6.99 3.70 1.14
CA ARG A 49 -7.60 3.76 -0.19
C ARG A 49 -6.54 3.73 -1.28
N THR A 50 -5.48 4.54 -1.15
CA THR A 50 -4.35 4.57 -2.08
C THR A 50 -3.61 3.23 -2.16
N ASP A 51 -3.39 2.59 -1.02
CA ASP A 51 -2.75 1.27 -0.96
C ASP A 51 -3.63 0.20 -1.61
N SER A 52 -4.95 0.25 -1.39
CA SER A 52 -5.89 -0.68 -2.03
C SER A 52 -5.90 -0.52 -3.55
N SER A 53 -5.90 0.72 -4.08
CA SER A 53 -5.81 0.94 -5.53
C SER A 53 -4.46 0.49 -6.09
N ALA A 54 -3.36 0.76 -5.39
CA ALA A 54 -2.04 0.31 -5.79
C ALA A 54 -1.93 -1.22 -5.81
N LEU A 55 -2.55 -1.92 -4.84
CA LEU A 55 -2.60 -3.38 -4.79
C LEU A 55 -3.40 -3.98 -5.95
N VAL A 56 -4.57 -3.42 -6.26
CA VAL A 56 -5.37 -3.87 -7.41
C VAL A 56 -4.61 -3.67 -8.71
N PHE A 57 -3.91 -2.55 -8.85
CA PHE A 57 -3.05 -2.31 -10.00
C PHE A 57 -1.88 -3.30 -10.07
N ALA A 58 -1.21 -3.54 -8.93
CA ALA A 58 -0.14 -4.53 -8.80
C ALA A 58 -0.57 -5.92 -9.27
N GLN A 59 -1.76 -6.35 -8.85
CA GLN A 59 -2.32 -7.64 -9.23
C GLN A 59 -2.58 -7.72 -10.72
N ARG A 60 -3.18 -6.69 -11.33
CA ARG A 60 -3.45 -6.67 -12.77
C ARG A 60 -2.18 -6.73 -13.63
N GLU A 61 -1.13 -6.01 -13.23
CA GLU A 61 0.15 -6.06 -13.93
C GLU A 61 0.85 -7.41 -13.76
N LEU A 62 0.81 -7.96 -12.54
CA LEU A 62 1.35 -9.27 -12.25
C LEU A 62 0.60 -10.36 -13.05
N ASP A 63 -0.73 -10.30 -13.13
CA ASP A 63 -1.53 -11.22 -13.93
C ASP A 63 -1.15 -11.16 -15.42
N GLN A 64 -0.90 -9.96 -15.96
CA GLN A 64 -0.39 -9.81 -17.32
C GLN A 64 0.97 -10.49 -17.50
N PHE A 65 1.87 -10.42 -16.51
CA PHE A 65 3.18 -11.11 -16.56
C PHE A 65 3.02 -12.63 -16.53
N LEU A 66 2.09 -13.12 -15.71
CA LEU A 66 1.81 -14.54 -15.56
C LEU A 66 1.18 -15.16 -16.81
N ASP A 67 0.41 -14.38 -17.57
CA ASP A 67 -0.21 -14.83 -18.82
C ASP A 67 0.80 -14.97 -19.98
N GLN A 68 2.01 -14.41 -19.83
CA GLN A 68 3.03 -14.49 -20.88
C GLN A 68 3.73 -15.88 -20.89
N PRO A 69 3.95 -16.47 -22.08
CA PRO A 69 4.77 -17.66 -22.22
C PRO A 69 6.17 -17.51 -21.59
N LEU A 70 6.67 -18.57 -20.94
CA LEU A 70 7.97 -18.57 -20.25
C LEU A 70 9.17 -18.20 -21.13
N PHE A 71 9.10 -18.44 -22.45
CA PHE A 71 10.19 -18.14 -23.38
C PHE A 71 10.25 -16.68 -23.83
N LEU A 72 9.17 -15.89 -23.61
CA LEU A 72 9.16 -14.47 -23.96
C LEU A 72 10.03 -13.68 -22.99
N THR A 73 10.89 -12.81 -23.52
CA THR A 73 11.79 -11.97 -22.73
C THR A 73 11.23 -10.57 -22.47
N SER A 74 10.22 -10.16 -23.23
CA SER A 74 9.50 -8.90 -23.04
C SER A 74 8.15 -8.96 -23.74
N PHE A 75 7.21 -8.15 -23.28
CA PHE A 75 5.91 -7.92 -23.92
C PHE A 75 5.51 -6.45 -23.79
N THR A 76 4.45 -6.05 -24.47
CA THR A 76 3.87 -4.71 -24.33
C THR A 76 2.59 -4.82 -23.49
N ASP A 77 2.50 -4.05 -22.41
CA ASP A 77 1.32 -4.03 -21.54
C ASP A 77 0.10 -3.39 -22.23
N ALA A 78 -1.06 -3.45 -21.56
CA ALA A 78 -2.30 -2.84 -22.05
C ALA A 78 -2.26 -1.30 -22.19
N ILE A 79 -1.25 -0.64 -21.59
CA ILE A 79 -1.07 0.82 -21.53
C ILE A 79 -0.04 1.27 -22.58
N GLY A 80 0.68 0.35 -23.21
CA GLY A 80 1.70 0.60 -24.23
C GLY A 80 3.14 0.62 -23.72
N ASN A 81 3.40 0.27 -22.46
CA ASN A 81 4.76 0.16 -21.92
C ASN A 81 5.40 -1.18 -22.32
N THR A 82 6.69 -1.16 -22.63
CA THR A 82 7.46 -2.39 -22.83
C THR A 82 7.93 -2.95 -21.50
N CYS A 83 7.45 -4.14 -21.17
CA CYS A 83 7.74 -4.83 -19.93
C CYS A 83 8.68 -6.01 -20.17
N ALA A 84 9.89 -5.96 -19.60
CA ALA A 84 10.86 -7.05 -19.68
C ALA A 84 10.57 -8.14 -18.65
N LEU A 85 10.63 -9.39 -19.08
CA LEU A 85 10.34 -10.59 -18.31
C LEU A 85 11.59 -11.43 -18.01
N GLY A 86 12.78 -10.84 -18.14
CA GLY A 86 14.05 -11.54 -17.99
C GLY A 86 14.44 -12.42 -19.19
N SER A 87 15.75 -12.61 -19.35
CA SER A 87 16.39 -13.46 -20.35
C SER A 87 16.92 -14.77 -19.74
N ALA A 88 17.12 -15.79 -20.58
CA ALA A 88 17.64 -17.09 -20.16
C ALA A 88 19.06 -17.02 -19.57
N THR A 89 19.80 -15.94 -19.81
CA THR A 89 21.10 -15.62 -19.22
C THR A 89 21.10 -14.17 -18.74
N PRO A 90 21.70 -13.86 -17.58
CA PRO A 90 22.24 -14.79 -16.56
C PRO A 90 21.15 -15.51 -15.73
N VAL A 91 21.34 -16.80 -15.45
CA VAL A 91 20.42 -17.60 -14.60
C VAL A 91 20.66 -17.35 -13.12
N ASN A 92 19.64 -17.55 -12.29
CA ASN A 92 19.69 -17.46 -10.82
C ASN A 92 20.26 -16.12 -10.30
N THR A 93 20.08 -15.06 -11.09
CA THR A 93 20.49 -13.70 -10.74
C THR A 93 19.31 -12.77 -10.93
N VAL A 94 19.32 -11.68 -10.17
CA VAL A 94 18.31 -10.64 -10.26
C VAL A 94 18.51 -9.89 -11.57
N GLN A 95 17.50 -9.88 -12.41
CA GLN A 95 17.42 -9.06 -13.62
C GLN A 95 16.39 -7.95 -13.40
N GLY A 96 16.72 -6.73 -13.81
CA GLY A 96 15.82 -5.59 -13.70
C GLY A 96 16.07 -4.68 -12.50
N SER A 97 15.00 -4.25 -11.83
CA SER A 97 15.09 -3.31 -10.73
C SER A 97 15.87 -3.88 -9.55
N SER A 98 16.60 -3.01 -8.85
CA SER A 98 17.38 -3.41 -7.67
C SER A 98 16.46 -3.88 -6.54
N LEU A 99 16.91 -4.91 -5.82
CA LEU A 99 16.21 -5.46 -4.67
C LEU A 99 16.90 -5.03 -3.37
N ALA A 100 16.11 -4.78 -2.34
CA ALA A 100 16.55 -4.61 -0.96
C ALA A 100 15.91 -5.70 -0.08
N VAL A 101 16.56 -6.03 1.03
CA VAL A 101 16.00 -6.92 2.05
C VAL A 101 15.63 -6.06 3.26
N ILE A 102 14.34 -5.98 3.56
CA ILE A 102 13.82 -5.24 4.71
C ILE A 102 13.02 -6.23 5.55
N ASN A 103 13.32 -6.34 6.85
CA ASN A 103 12.64 -7.28 7.76
C ASN A 103 12.59 -8.72 7.23
N ASN A 104 13.69 -9.21 6.65
CA ASN A 104 13.79 -10.56 6.06
C ASN A 104 12.87 -10.81 4.84
N GLN A 105 12.25 -9.76 4.28
CA GLN A 105 11.47 -9.80 3.05
C GLN A 105 12.24 -9.11 1.91
N VAL A 106 12.20 -9.71 0.72
CA VAL A 106 12.77 -9.12 -0.49
C VAL A 106 11.78 -8.14 -1.09
N VAL A 107 12.20 -6.89 -1.28
CA VAL A 107 11.39 -5.80 -1.82
C VAL A 107 12.16 -5.04 -2.89
N ILE A 108 11.46 -4.28 -3.73
CA ILE A 108 12.13 -3.38 -4.67
C ILE A 108 12.79 -2.22 -3.92
N ASP A 109 14.05 -1.93 -4.27
CA ASP A 109 14.74 -0.73 -3.80
C ASP A 109 14.41 0.48 -4.69
N PHE A 110 13.47 1.29 -4.21
CA PHE A 110 13.03 2.49 -4.90
C PHE A 110 13.99 3.69 -4.78
N THR A 111 15.07 3.57 -3.99
CA THR A 111 16.11 4.60 -3.90
C THR A 111 17.07 4.57 -5.08
N LYS A 112 17.08 3.46 -5.83
CA LYS A 112 17.93 3.28 -7.01
C LYS A 112 17.31 3.92 -8.25
N VAL A 113 18.17 4.14 -9.24
CA VAL A 113 17.78 4.67 -10.55
C VAL A 113 16.81 3.70 -11.22
N LEU A 114 15.86 4.24 -11.99
CA LEU A 114 14.91 3.47 -12.77
C LEU A 114 15.65 2.63 -13.82
N VAL A 115 15.28 1.36 -13.93
CA VAL A 115 15.86 0.45 -14.92
C VAL A 115 14.92 0.40 -16.13
N PRO A 116 15.38 0.74 -17.35
CA PRO A 116 14.55 0.70 -18.55
C PRO A 116 13.88 -0.66 -18.74
N ASN A 117 12.61 -0.67 -19.13
CA ASN A 117 11.78 -1.86 -19.33
C ASN A 117 11.59 -2.76 -18.09
N TYR A 118 12.10 -2.38 -16.92
CA TYR A 118 11.84 -3.03 -15.62
C TYR A 118 11.21 -2.07 -14.60
N SER A 119 10.86 -0.89 -15.08
CA SER A 119 10.15 0.16 -14.39
C SER A 119 9.42 1.00 -15.42
N PHE A 120 8.32 1.61 -15.01
CA PHE A 120 7.63 2.54 -15.88
C PHE A 120 8.37 3.88 -15.93
N ALA A 121 8.73 4.31 -17.14
CA ALA A 121 9.40 5.58 -17.37
C ALA A 121 8.49 6.77 -17.02
N ILE A 122 7.18 6.59 -17.22
CA ILE A 122 6.14 7.54 -16.83
C ILE A 122 5.35 6.90 -15.68
N PRO A 123 5.16 7.59 -14.55
CA PRO A 123 4.35 7.10 -13.45
C PRO A 123 2.95 6.74 -13.94
N TYR A 124 2.46 5.58 -13.53
CA TYR A 124 1.13 5.15 -13.90
C TYR A 124 0.08 6.04 -13.21
N GLN A 125 -0.90 6.46 -13.99
CA GLN A 125 -2.06 7.21 -13.53
C GLN A 125 -3.27 6.37 -13.90
N ASP A 126 -4.13 6.07 -12.93
CA ASP A 126 -5.40 5.42 -13.24
C ASP A 126 -6.27 6.42 -14.04
N PRO A 127 -6.64 6.12 -15.31
CA PRO A 127 -7.44 7.02 -16.12
C PRO A 127 -8.84 7.29 -15.53
N SER A 128 -9.30 6.45 -14.61
CA SER A 128 -10.59 6.57 -13.94
C SER A 128 -10.53 7.37 -12.63
N ASP A 129 -9.34 7.75 -12.17
CA ASP A 129 -9.16 8.52 -10.94
C ASP A 129 -9.05 10.03 -11.20
N PRO A 130 -10.06 10.85 -10.83
CA PRO A 130 -10.00 12.30 -10.96
C PRO A 130 -8.98 12.96 -10.03
N SER A 131 -8.41 12.23 -9.07
CA SER A 131 -7.41 12.77 -8.14
C SER A 131 -6.01 12.90 -8.76
N GLY A 132 -5.75 12.24 -9.89
CA GLY A 132 -4.44 12.28 -10.55
C GLY A 132 -3.32 11.69 -9.69
N THR A 133 -3.59 10.61 -8.95
CA THR A 133 -2.56 9.94 -8.14
C THR A 133 -1.62 9.08 -9.00
N SER A 134 -0.34 9.47 -9.06
CA SER A 134 0.70 8.76 -9.80
C SER A 134 1.27 7.60 -8.99
N TYR A 135 1.59 6.48 -9.64
CA TYR A 135 2.30 5.34 -9.07
C TYR A 135 3.64 5.08 -9.76
N ASP A 136 4.69 4.88 -8.97
CA ASP A 136 5.99 4.37 -9.40
C ASP A 136 5.95 2.84 -9.32
N VAL A 137 6.11 2.20 -10.47
CA VAL A 137 5.94 0.75 -10.69
C VAL A 137 7.28 0.20 -11.15
N ARG A 138 7.77 -0.80 -10.43
CA ARG A 138 9.08 -1.41 -10.68
C ARG A 138 9.02 -2.89 -10.42
N TRP A 139 9.78 -3.67 -11.16
CA TRP A 139 9.86 -5.09 -10.93
C TRP A 139 11.26 -5.64 -11.19
N ALA A 140 11.51 -6.80 -10.62
CA ALA A 140 12.68 -7.60 -10.85
C ALA A 140 12.25 -9.03 -11.19
N VAL A 141 13.08 -9.70 -11.98
CA VAL A 141 12.84 -11.07 -12.41
C VAL A 141 14.05 -11.92 -12.06
N ILE A 142 13.82 -13.08 -11.47
CA ILE A 142 14.85 -14.10 -11.26
C ILE A 142 14.49 -15.28 -12.14
N VAL A 143 15.33 -15.55 -13.13
CA VAL A 143 15.11 -16.63 -14.10
C VAL A 143 15.92 -17.85 -13.69
N THR A 144 15.26 -18.99 -13.54
CA THR A 144 15.91 -20.29 -13.27
C THR A 144 15.89 -21.10 -14.56
N GLY A 145 17.00 -21.76 -14.89
CA GLY A 145 17.11 -22.56 -16.11
C GLY A 145 18.53 -23.04 -16.38
N ASN A 146 18.78 -23.45 -17.63
CA ASN A 146 20.08 -23.99 -18.06
C ASN A 146 20.81 -23.05 -19.03
N GLY A 147 20.66 -21.73 -18.86
CA GLY A 147 21.31 -20.69 -19.68
C GLY A 147 20.72 -20.48 -21.08
N SER A 148 20.18 -21.53 -21.70
CA SER A 148 19.53 -21.47 -23.02
C SER A 148 18.03 -21.74 -22.95
N THR A 149 17.58 -22.45 -21.91
CA THR A 149 16.17 -22.80 -21.69
C THR A 149 15.74 -22.26 -20.34
N ILE A 150 14.57 -21.62 -20.32
CA ILE A 150 13.94 -21.09 -19.12
C ILE A 150 13.05 -22.18 -18.52
N SER A 151 13.27 -22.49 -17.23
CA SER A 151 12.50 -23.48 -16.47
C SER A 151 11.49 -22.82 -15.54
N SER A 152 11.88 -21.73 -14.87
CA SER A 152 10.97 -20.90 -14.09
C SER A 152 11.36 -19.42 -14.08
N LYS A 153 10.39 -18.57 -13.77
CA LYS A 153 10.56 -17.13 -13.57
C LYS A 153 9.88 -16.72 -12.28
N ARG A 154 10.64 -16.11 -11.38
CA ARG A 154 10.11 -15.43 -10.20
C ARG A 154 10.04 -13.94 -10.45
N PHE A 155 8.85 -13.37 -10.31
CA PHE A 155 8.58 -11.95 -10.46
C PHE A 155 8.41 -11.31 -9.09
N ILE A 156 9.15 -10.25 -8.84
CA ILE A 156 9.03 -9.42 -7.65
C ILE A 156 8.61 -8.04 -8.14
N LEU A 157 7.37 -7.66 -7.88
CA LEU A 157 6.77 -6.41 -8.35
C LEU A 157 6.53 -5.49 -7.16
N GLY A 158 7.04 -4.27 -7.25
CA GLY A 158 6.89 -3.23 -6.24
C GLY A 158 6.11 -2.05 -6.81
N ILE A 159 5.13 -1.56 -6.05
CA ILE A 159 4.39 -0.33 -6.37
C ILE A 159 4.35 0.60 -5.17
N ARG A 160 4.48 1.90 -5.45
CA ARG A 160 4.25 2.97 -4.47
C ARG A 160 3.67 4.21 -5.14
N GLN A 161 3.06 5.08 -4.35
CA GLN A 161 2.66 6.41 -4.81
C GLN A 161 3.91 7.29 -5.10
N GLN A 162 3.90 8.00 -6.22
CA GLN A 162 4.97 8.93 -6.59
C GLN A 162 5.00 10.12 -5.62
N GLY A 163 6.20 10.50 -5.15
CA GLY A 163 6.38 11.56 -4.15
C GLY A 163 6.24 11.09 -2.69
N GLY A 164 5.81 9.84 -2.47
CA GLY A 164 5.74 9.21 -1.15
C GLY A 164 7.05 8.53 -0.74
N ASN A 165 8.12 9.30 -0.49
CA ASN A 165 9.36 8.75 0.09
C ASN A 165 9.25 8.66 1.64
N GLY A 166 8.15 8.06 2.11
CA GLY A 166 7.79 8.01 3.53
C GLY A 166 8.31 6.78 4.29
N TYR A 167 7.93 6.68 5.56
CA TYR A 167 8.27 5.59 6.50
C TYR A 167 7.61 4.23 6.19
N PHE A 168 6.73 4.15 5.20
CA PHE A 168 5.93 2.95 4.94
C PHE A 168 6.48 2.19 3.74
N GLN A 169 6.46 0.86 3.87
CA GLN A 169 7.02 -0.02 2.85
C GLN A 169 6.14 0.00 1.59
N PRO A 170 6.76 -0.06 0.40
CA PRO A 170 6.02 -0.19 -0.85
C PRO A 170 5.28 -1.52 -0.88
N ILE A 171 4.16 -1.56 -1.60
CA ILE A 171 3.44 -2.81 -1.85
C ILE A 171 4.34 -3.69 -2.70
N THR A 172 4.63 -4.89 -2.21
CA THR A 172 5.46 -5.86 -2.92
C THR A 172 4.65 -7.13 -3.13
N LEU A 173 4.51 -7.54 -4.38
CA LEU A 173 3.97 -8.84 -4.77
C LEU A 173 5.13 -9.71 -5.29
N ASP A 174 5.10 -10.99 -4.93
CA ASP A 174 6.11 -11.96 -5.31
C ASP A 174 5.41 -13.25 -5.77
N THR A 175 5.75 -13.72 -6.96
CA THR A 175 5.15 -14.90 -7.57
C THR A 175 6.17 -15.64 -8.42
N THR A 176 5.98 -16.95 -8.61
CA THR A 176 6.84 -17.77 -9.46
C THR A 176 5.99 -18.56 -10.45
N VAL A 177 6.40 -18.56 -11.72
CA VAL A 177 5.85 -19.39 -12.78
C VAL A 177 6.87 -20.44 -13.15
N GLU A 178 6.44 -21.69 -13.21
CA GLU A 178 7.27 -22.83 -13.61
C GLU A 178 6.57 -23.62 -14.71
N LYS A 179 7.36 -24.39 -15.48
CA LYS A 179 6.86 -25.29 -16.51
C LYS A 179 6.38 -26.62 -15.94
#